data_AF-A0A2N1Z4T7-F1
#
_entry.id   AF-A0A2N1Z4T7-F1
#
_cell.length_a   1.000
_cell.length_b   1.000
_cell.length_c   1.000
_cell.angle_alpha   90.00
_cell.angle_beta   90.00
_cell.angle_gamma   90.00
#
_symmetry.space_group_name_H-M   'P 1'
#
loop_
_entity.id
_entity.type
_entity.pdbx_description
1 polymer ?
#
loop_
_entity_poly.entity_id
_entity_poly.type
_entity_poly.pdbx_seq_one_letter_code
_entity_poly.pdbx_strand_id
1 'polypeptide(L)'
;MVQNYRYADTYACGGASRSSVAHIVIRCWSAVAMLNEMLRRDRESSAMAPWWVLLKAKKFQMRQLLVCGLLSCLAFAAPAEVMSPAQLHFLEVNAAEPEATQSWRRGVYIWDSRALLNPATRTDELSRLDRTGIQRLYIGLSAEQLAQPEVVRTLDAVAITLRKRGFEPVLLLGDPDWMAPEHRASLIAIISKLKSVSFSALHLDLEVEQRGWPVPAKHVREWLDTLKHVAAASRWPVEISSHYRWFTEEMGGFPCAPCELPSIGVSKVSLMIYTRSAERSAQLTEKIAQRWPAVRFRLAQSIEPQLAPEETWGGAAQALLQEQDSFWRARLQPLAVGGIDWQEWEYYPTGQQL
;
A
#
# COMPACT_ATOMS: atom_id res chain seq x y z
N MET A 1 61.63 -1.52 71.84
CA MET A 1 62.23 -0.88 70.65
C MET A 1 61.19 -0.96 69.55
N VAL A 2 60.31 0.03 69.31
CA VAL A 2 60.54 1.41 68.78
C VAL A 2 61.31 1.29 67.45
N GLN A 3 60.78 1.57 66.24
CA GLN A 3 59.93 2.68 65.72
C GLN A 3 58.93 2.13 64.66
N ASN A 4 57.64 2.51 64.60
CA ASN A 4 57.00 3.77 64.16
C ASN A 4 57.25 4.19 62.69
N TYR A 5 56.20 4.11 61.84
CA TYR A 5 55.56 5.27 61.21
C TYR A 5 54.09 4.97 60.84
N ARG A 6 53.20 5.90 61.21
CA ARG A 6 51.75 5.96 60.87
C ARG A 6 51.52 6.99 59.75
N TYR A 7 50.50 6.76 58.93
CA TYR A 7 49.43 7.71 58.50
C TYR A 7 48.36 6.84 57.78
N ALA A 8 47.17 6.54 58.35
CA ALA A 8 45.85 7.21 58.18
C ALA A 8 45.46 7.45 56.69
N ASP A 9 44.27 7.18 56.14
CA ASP A 9 42.95 6.70 56.59
C ASP A 9 42.08 6.39 55.34
N THR A 10 41.06 5.53 55.48
CA THR A 10 39.76 5.47 54.74
C THR A 10 39.66 5.17 53.21
N TYR A 11 39.05 4.03 52.84
CA TYR A 11 37.67 3.89 52.32
C TYR A 11 37.44 2.52 51.64
N ALA A 12 36.34 1.87 52.02
CA ALA A 12 35.81 0.65 51.44
C ALA A 12 35.05 0.90 50.13
N CYS A 13 35.07 -0.09 49.23
CA CYS A 13 34.03 -0.54 48.27
C CYS A 13 34.78 -1.35 47.18
N GLY A 14 34.46 -2.60 46.83
CA GLY A 14 33.19 -3.30 46.80
C GLY A 14 33.17 -4.03 45.46
N GLY A 15 33.12 -5.37 45.47
CA GLY A 15 33.39 -6.23 44.32
C GLY A 15 32.46 -6.03 43.12
N ALA A 16 33.04 -6.02 41.92
CA ALA A 16 32.30 -6.07 40.67
C ALA A 16 31.77 -7.50 40.44
N SER A 17 30.46 -7.65 40.60
CA SER A 17 29.70 -8.88 40.36
C SER A 17 29.73 -9.31 38.89
N ARG A 18 29.91 -10.62 38.64
CA ARG A 18 29.76 -11.29 37.32
C ARG A 18 28.41 -11.02 36.63
N SER A 19 27.43 -10.44 37.32
CA SER A 19 26.14 -9.99 36.76
C SER A 19 26.24 -8.79 35.81
N SER A 20 27.22 -7.90 36.01
CA SER A 20 27.33 -6.67 35.19
C SER A 20 27.82 -6.94 33.77
N VAL A 21 28.72 -7.92 33.57
CA VAL A 21 29.26 -8.23 32.23
C VAL A 21 28.19 -8.89 31.36
N ALA A 22 27.38 -9.79 31.92
CA ALA A 22 26.29 -10.44 31.19
C ALA A 22 25.21 -9.43 30.76
N HIS A 23 24.85 -8.47 31.61
CA HIS A 23 23.91 -7.40 31.26
C HIS A 23 24.44 -6.45 30.17
N ILE A 24 25.75 -6.16 30.18
CA ILE A 24 26.38 -5.34 29.15
C ILE A 24 26.38 -6.09 27.81
N VAL A 25 26.74 -7.37 27.79
CA VAL A 25 26.75 -8.18 26.55
C VAL A 25 25.34 -8.32 25.95
N ILE A 26 24.30 -8.54 26.77
CA ILE A 26 22.91 -8.61 26.30
C ILE A 26 22.47 -7.25 25.73
N ARG A 27 22.78 -6.14 26.39
CA ARG A 27 22.43 -4.79 25.90
C ARG A 27 23.18 -4.42 24.61
N CYS A 28 24.44 -4.85 24.48
CA CYS A 28 25.21 -4.67 23.25
C CYS A 28 24.64 -5.52 22.11
N TRP A 29 24.19 -6.75 22.37
CA TRP A 29 23.53 -7.58 21.36
C TRP A 29 22.18 -7.00 20.95
N SER A 30 21.35 -6.53 21.89
CA SER A 30 20.11 -5.82 21.59
C SER A 30 20.36 -4.56 20.76
N ALA A 31 21.41 -3.79 21.08
CA ALA A 31 21.79 -2.61 20.32
C ALA A 31 22.26 -2.96 18.90
N VAL A 32 23.04 -4.03 18.73
CA VAL A 32 23.47 -4.55 17.41
C VAL A 32 22.28 -5.09 16.62
N ALA A 33 21.33 -5.78 17.26
CA ALA A 33 20.11 -6.26 16.62
C ALA A 33 19.22 -5.09 16.19
N MET A 34 19.07 -4.06 17.03
CA MET A 34 18.35 -2.83 16.67
C MET A 34 19.07 -2.06 15.56
N LEU A 35 20.40 -1.98 15.56
CA LEU A 35 21.17 -1.35 14.49
C LEU A 35 21.07 -2.12 13.18
N ASN A 36 21.22 -3.45 13.21
CA ASN A 36 21.04 -4.30 12.03
C ASN A 36 19.62 -4.17 11.48
N GLU A 37 18.63 -4.12 12.37
CA GLU A 37 17.24 -3.94 11.99
C GLU A 37 16.98 -2.52 11.43
N MET A 38 17.58 -1.49 11.99
CA MET A 38 17.54 -0.13 11.44
C MET A 38 18.23 -0.04 10.06
N LEU A 39 19.41 -0.63 9.90
CA LEU A 39 20.18 -0.65 8.65
C LEU A 39 19.55 -1.53 7.56
N ARG A 40 18.79 -2.56 7.96
CA ARG A 40 17.93 -3.34 7.06
C ARG A 40 16.71 -2.53 6.65
N ARG A 41 16.07 -1.83 7.61
CA ARG A 41 14.91 -0.95 7.38
C ARG A 41 15.24 0.22 6.46
N ASP A 42 16.43 0.79 6.53
CA ASP A 42 16.88 1.93 5.71
C ASP A 42 17.16 1.51 4.24
N ARG A 43 17.68 0.29 4.04
CA ARG A 43 17.87 -0.25 2.69
C ARG A 43 16.54 -0.58 2.02
N GLU A 44 15.62 -1.24 2.74
CA GLU A 44 14.29 -1.58 2.23
C GLU A 44 13.39 -0.34 2.03
N SER A 45 13.49 0.71 2.86
CA SER A 45 12.72 1.96 2.68
C SER A 45 13.19 2.78 1.47
N SER A 46 14.49 2.75 1.16
CA SER A 46 15.07 3.42 -0.01
C SER A 46 14.79 2.69 -1.33
N ALA A 47 14.60 1.37 -1.28
CA ALA A 47 14.33 0.55 -2.45
C ALA A 47 12.86 0.59 -2.89
N MET A 48 11.90 0.80 -1.98
CA MET A 48 10.47 0.66 -2.29
C MET A 48 9.72 1.96 -2.56
N ALA A 49 10.37 3.12 -2.53
CA ALA A 49 9.78 4.32 -3.10
C ALA A 49 9.79 4.17 -4.63
N PRO A 50 8.63 4.19 -5.31
CA PRO A 50 8.59 4.18 -6.77
C PRO A 50 9.56 5.23 -7.31
N TRP A 51 10.32 4.93 -8.36
CA TRP A 51 11.36 5.80 -8.90
C TRP A 51 10.87 7.24 -9.20
N TRP A 52 9.57 7.43 -9.45
CA TRP A 52 8.96 8.76 -9.64
C TRP A 52 8.91 9.60 -8.34
N VAL A 53 8.90 8.98 -7.15
CA VAL A 53 9.05 9.64 -5.84
C VAL A 53 10.45 10.28 -5.72
N LEU A 54 11.49 9.65 -6.27
CA LEU A 54 12.85 10.20 -6.27
C LEU A 54 13.02 11.42 -7.21
N LEU A 55 12.13 11.61 -8.19
CA LEU A 55 12.17 12.73 -9.14
C LEU A 55 11.48 14.01 -8.63
N LYS A 56 10.47 13.92 -7.76
CA LYS A 56 9.75 15.11 -7.24
C LYS A 56 10.59 15.94 -6.25
N ALA A 57 11.66 15.42 -5.67
CA ALA A 57 12.48 16.10 -4.65
C ALA A 57 13.21 17.39 -5.12
N LYS A 58 13.09 17.81 -6.39
CA LYS A 58 13.78 19.00 -6.92
C LYS A 58 12.91 20.22 -7.19
N LYS A 59 11.61 20.22 -6.91
CA LYS A 59 10.77 21.39 -7.22
C LYS A 59 9.82 21.80 -6.09
N PHE A 60 10.05 23.03 -5.64
CA PHE A 60 9.20 23.91 -4.81
C PHE A 60 9.42 23.94 -3.29
N GLN A 61 10.40 24.77 -2.94
CA GLN A 61 10.44 25.56 -1.70
C GLN A 61 9.48 26.77 -1.79
N MET A 62 8.86 27.08 -0.65
CA MET A 62 8.47 28.44 -0.19
C MET A 62 7.16 29.06 -0.74
N ARG A 63 6.11 29.07 0.09
CA ARG A 63 5.72 30.23 0.94
C ARG A 63 4.43 29.94 1.72
N GLN A 64 4.57 29.87 3.05
CA GLN A 64 3.49 30.02 4.01
C GLN A 64 2.92 31.44 3.97
N LEU A 65 1.63 31.57 4.26
CA LEU A 65 1.08 32.70 5.01
C LEU A 65 -0.19 32.27 5.77
N LEU A 66 -0.09 32.43 7.10
CA LEU A 66 -1.16 32.35 8.10
C LEU A 66 -2.31 33.32 7.80
N VAL A 67 -3.54 32.95 8.19
CA VAL A 67 -4.43 33.82 9.00
C VAL A 67 -5.30 32.95 9.93
N CYS A 68 -5.29 33.31 11.22
CA CYS A 68 -6.14 32.81 12.31
C CYS A 68 -7.61 33.23 12.19
N GLY A 69 -8.51 32.45 12.79
CA GLY A 69 -9.87 32.89 13.12
C GLY A 69 -10.59 31.94 14.06
N LEU A 70 -10.47 32.18 15.36
CA LEU A 70 -11.28 31.60 16.44
C LEU A 70 -12.73 32.09 16.37
N LEU A 71 -13.71 31.21 16.63
CA LEU A 71 -14.92 31.56 17.39
C LEU A 71 -15.67 30.30 17.87
N SER A 72 -16.20 30.44 19.09
CA SER A 72 -16.59 29.39 20.04
C SER A 72 -18.08 29.05 20.02
N CYS A 73 -18.42 27.89 20.63
CA CYS A 73 -19.63 27.59 21.46
C CYS A 73 -21.03 27.67 20.77
N LEU A 74 -22.00 26.76 20.91
CA LEU A 74 -22.42 25.88 22.02
C LEU A 74 -23.57 24.91 21.55
N ALA A 75 -23.68 23.76 22.23
CA ALA A 75 -24.89 22.93 22.50
C ALA A 75 -25.71 22.27 21.36
N PHE A 76 -25.92 20.95 21.45
CA PHE A 76 -27.25 20.34 21.64
C PHE A 76 -27.12 18.85 22.04
N ALA A 77 -27.99 18.42 22.95
CA ALA A 77 -28.12 17.04 23.42
C ALA A 77 -28.76 16.14 22.33
N ALA A 78 -28.25 14.92 22.19
CA ALA A 78 -28.72 13.93 21.23
C ALA A 78 -29.98 13.19 21.72
N PRO A 79 -31.05 13.05 20.92
CA PRO A 79 -32.05 12.02 21.12
C PRO A 79 -31.60 10.72 20.43
N ALA A 80 -32.12 9.58 20.92
CA ALA A 80 -31.86 8.26 20.37
C ALA A 80 -32.21 8.18 18.87
N GLU A 81 -31.23 7.84 18.04
CA GLU A 81 -31.38 7.77 16.58
C GLU A 81 -32.21 6.55 16.18
N VAL A 82 -33.37 6.82 15.58
CA VAL A 82 -34.04 5.91 14.65
C VAL A 82 -33.23 5.92 13.36
N MET A 83 -32.86 4.74 12.86
CA MET A 83 -32.00 4.62 11.68
C MET A 83 -32.59 5.34 10.46
N SER A 84 -31.73 6.08 9.77
CA SER A 84 -32.05 6.84 8.56
C SER A 84 -32.31 5.91 7.37
N PRO A 85 -33.17 6.31 6.40
CA PRO A 85 -33.33 5.60 5.12
C PRO A 85 -32.00 5.35 4.37
N ALA A 86 -30.99 6.18 4.58
CA ALA A 86 -29.65 5.98 4.01
C ALA A 86 -28.89 4.80 4.66
N GLN A 87 -29.13 4.53 5.94
CA GLN A 87 -28.55 3.37 6.64
C GLN A 87 -29.29 2.08 6.26
N LEU A 88 -30.60 2.16 5.99
CA LEU A 88 -31.37 1.05 5.40
C LEU A 88 -30.91 0.73 3.98
N HIS A 89 -30.64 1.76 3.15
CA HIS A 89 -30.06 1.56 1.83
C HIS A 89 -28.63 0.98 1.88
N PHE A 90 -27.83 1.35 2.89
CA PHE A 90 -26.51 0.74 3.12
C PHE A 90 -26.61 -0.75 3.49
N LEU A 91 -27.65 -1.16 4.22
CA LEU A 91 -27.90 -2.57 4.54
C LEU A 91 -28.43 -3.36 3.32
N GLU A 92 -29.23 -2.74 2.45
CA GLU A 92 -29.69 -3.37 1.20
C GLU A 92 -28.59 -3.47 0.14
N VAL A 93 -27.70 -2.48 0.03
CA VAL A 93 -26.57 -2.51 -0.92
C VAL A 93 -25.43 -3.41 -0.42
N ASN A 94 -25.32 -3.65 0.90
CA ASN A 94 -24.39 -4.61 1.49
C ASN A 94 -25.04 -5.96 1.87
N ALA A 95 -26.29 -6.21 1.47
CA ALA A 95 -26.82 -7.56 1.44
C ALA A 95 -25.99 -8.32 0.42
N ALA A 96 -24.99 -9.05 0.93
CA ALA A 96 -24.02 -9.76 0.14
C ALA A 96 -24.72 -10.56 -0.96
N GLU A 97 -24.42 -10.25 -2.22
CA GLU A 97 -24.54 -11.23 -3.27
C GLU A 97 -23.85 -12.51 -2.78
N PRO A 98 -24.45 -13.69 -2.99
CA PRO A 98 -23.87 -14.95 -2.51
C PRO A 98 -22.43 -15.01 -3.00
N GLU A 99 -21.49 -15.28 -2.09
CA GLU A 99 -20.06 -15.40 -2.36
C GLU A 99 -19.84 -16.22 -3.63
N ALA A 100 -19.70 -15.54 -4.77
CA ALA A 100 -19.06 -16.12 -5.93
C ALA A 100 -17.66 -16.43 -5.44
N THR A 101 -17.41 -17.71 -5.13
CA THR A 101 -16.11 -18.30 -4.77
C THR A 101 -15.01 -17.42 -5.34
N GLN A 102 -14.28 -16.69 -4.48
CA GLN A 102 -13.28 -15.75 -4.94
C GLN A 102 -12.28 -16.50 -5.82
N SER A 103 -12.43 -16.33 -7.12
CA SER A 103 -11.54 -16.92 -8.10
C SER A 103 -10.21 -16.21 -7.94
N TRP A 104 -9.13 -16.95 -7.72
CA TRP A 104 -7.78 -16.40 -7.78
C TRP A 104 -7.57 -15.66 -9.11
N ARG A 105 -7.29 -14.35 -9.05
CA ARG A 105 -7.05 -13.52 -10.24
C ARG A 105 -5.65 -12.94 -10.24
N ARG A 106 -5.07 -12.79 -11.42
CA ARG A 106 -3.79 -12.10 -11.62
C ARG A 106 -4.03 -10.68 -12.10
N GLY A 107 -3.35 -9.75 -11.47
CA GLY A 107 -3.36 -8.35 -11.83
C GLY A 107 -2.00 -7.83 -12.25
N VAL A 108 -1.98 -6.69 -12.94
CA VAL A 108 -0.76 -5.94 -13.23
C VAL A 108 -0.96 -4.44 -13.16
N TYR A 109 0.05 -3.74 -12.65
CA TYR A 109 0.10 -2.29 -12.60
C TYR A 109 0.64 -1.73 -13.92
N ILE A 110 -0.17 -0.91 -14.57
CA ILE A 110 0.15 -0.16 -15.78
C ILE A 110 0.34 1.29 -15.34
N TRP A 111 1.51 1.63 -14.81
CA TRP A 111 1.83 2.98 -14.37
C TRP A 111 1.76 3.99 -15.52
N ASP A 112 2.30 3.61 -16.68
CA ASP A 112 2.17 4.37 -17.93
C ASP A 112 1.12 3.75 -18.85
N SER A 113 -0.07 4.34 -18.86
CA SER A 113 -1.18 3.90 -19.71
C SER A 113 -1.16 4.49 -21.12
N ARG A 114 -0.15 5.26 -21.52
CA ARG A 114 -0.12 5.95 -22.84
C ARG A 114 -0.29 4.98 -24.00
N ALA A 115 0.38 3.83 -23.98
CA ALA A 115 0.28 2.81 -25.03
C ALA A 115 -1.15 2.23 -25.14
N LEU A 116 -1.83 2.05 -24.01
CA LEU A 116 -3.19 1.54 -23.94
C LEU A 116 -4.22 2.61 -24.37
N LEU A 117 -4.01 3.87 -23.98
CA LEU A 117 -4.93 4.96 -24.29
C LEU A 117 -4.76 5.51 -25.70
N ASN A 118 -3.60 5.35 -26.34
CA ASN A 118 -3.37 5.81 -27.70
C ASN A 118 -3.97 4.83 -28.74
N PRO A 119 -4.90 5.27 -29.60
CA PRO A 119 -5.50 4.42 -30.64
C PRO A 119 -4.48 3.74 -31.56
N ALA A 120 -3.34 4.37 -31.83
CA ALA A 120 -2.32 3.85 -32.74
C ALA A 120 -1.58 2.62 -32.17
N THR A 121 -1.45 2.51 -30.85
CA THR A 121 -0.70 1.43 -30.17
C THR A 121 -1.60 0.47 -29.40
N ARG A 122 -2.86 0.86 -29.14
CA ARG A 122 -3.78 0.10 -28.29
C ARG A 122 -3.98 -1.34 -28.72
N THR A 123 -4.11 -1.60 -30.03
CA THR A 123 -4.36 -2.95 -30.53
C THR A 123 -3.21 -3.90 -30.20
N ASP A 124 -1.97 -3.43 -30.38
CA ASP A 124 -0.77 -4.21 -30.07
C ASP A 124 -0.64 -4.42 -28.57
N GLU A 125 -0.93 -3.38 -27.79
CA GLU A 125 -0.87 -3.45 -26.33
C GLU A 125 -1.89 -4.43 -25.74
N LEU A 126 -3.12 -4.43 -26.25
CA LEU A 126 -4.14 -5.41 -25.87
C LEU A 126 -3.72 -6.84 -26.28
N SER A 127 -3.12 -6.99 -27.47
CA SER A 127 -2.64 -8.30 -27.94
C SER A 127 -1.50 -8.85 -27.07
N ARG A 128 -0.65 -7.99 -26.50
CA ARG A 128 0.36 -8.36 -25.51
C ARG A 128 -0.28 -8.82 -24.20
N LEU A 129 -1.28 -8.08 -23.70
CA LEU A 129 -2.02 -8.43 -22.48
C LEU A 129 -2.72 -9.79 -22.61
N ASP A 130 -3.38 -10.05 -23.74
CA ASP A 130 -4.15 -11.28 -24.02
C ASP A 130 -3.28 -12.56 -23.88
N ARG A 131 -1.96 -12.47 -24.10
CA ARG A 131 -1.03 -13.62 -24.04
C ARG A 131 -0.57 -14.01 -22.64
N THR A 132 -0.90 -13.21 -21.63
CA THR A 132 -0.38 -13.41 -20.26
C THR A 132 -1.34 -14.15 -19.35
N GLY A 133 -2.63 -14.15 -19.70
CA GLY A 133 -3.71 -14.59 -18.82
C GLY A 133 -3.84 -13.75 -17.55
N ILE A 134 -3.35 -12.51 -17.55
CA ILE A 134 -3.71 -11.47 -16.57
C ILE A 134 -5.18 -11.11 -16.78
N GLN A 135 -5.93 -10.88 -15.71
CA GLN A 135 -7.33 -10.47 -15.78
C GLN A 135 -7.55 -9.06 -15.26
N ARG A 136 -6.75 -8.59 -14.32
CA ARG A 136 -6.98 -7.31 -13.63
C ARG A 136 -5.94 -6.28 -14.05
N LEU A 137 -6.38 -5.10 -14.48
CA LEU A 137 -5.49 -4.07 -15.03
C LEU A 137 -5.62 -2.80 -14.18
N TYR A 138 -4.58 -2.48 -13.40
CA TYR A 138 -4.52 -1.24 -12.64
C TYR A 138 -3.96 -0.15 -13.55
N ILE A 139 -4.84 0.72 -14.05
CA ILE A 139 -4.54 1.70 -15.11
C ILE A 139 -4.20 3.04 -14.47
N GLY A 140 -2.92 3.38 -14.45
CA GLY A 140 -2.39 4.64 -13.96
C GLY A 140 -2.64 5.79 -14.93
N LEU A 141 -2.77 7.00 -14.39
CA LEU A 141 -2.96 8.22 -15.16
C LEU A 141 -2.02 9.33 -14.66
N SER A 142 -1.28 9.94 -15.59
CA SER A 142 -0.50 11.13 -15.30
C SER A 142 -1.38 12.38 -15.20
N ALA A 143 -0.85 13.45 -14.61
CA ALA A 143 -1.53 14.74 -14.57
C ALA A 143 -1.82 15.29 -15.97
N GLU A 144 -0.92 15.07 -16.93
CA GLU A 144 -1.09 15.47 -18.32
C GLU A 144 -2.22 14.70 -19.00
N GLN A 145 -2.33 13.38 -18.76
CA GLN A 145 -3.45 12.59 -19.26
C GLN A 145 -4.77 13.06 -18.65
N LEU A 146 -4.79 13.30 -17.33
CA LEU A 146 -5.97 13.83 -16.63
C LEU A 146 -6.38 15.23 -17.10
N ALA A 147 -5.45 16.04 -17.64
CA ALA A 147 -5.74 17.36 -18.16
C ALA A 147 -6.39 17.34 -19.56
N GLN A 148 -6.30 16.23 -20.29
CA GLN A 148 -6.88 16.14 -21.65
C GLN A 148 -8.41 16.27 -21.62
N PRO A 149 -9.03 17.10 -22.48
CA PRO A 149 -10.48 17.28 -22.52
C PRO A 149 -11.26 15.97 -22.80
N GLU A 150 -10.72 15.13 -23.67
CA GLU A 150 -11.33 13.87 -24.11
C GLU A 150 -11.05 12.68 -23.18
N VAL A 151 -10.27 12.85 -22.11
CA VAL A 151 -9.78 11.74 -21.27
C VAL A 151 -10.90 10.84 -20.76
N VAL A 152 -12.02 11.43 -20.32
CA VAL A 152 -13.18 10.68 -19.80
C VAL A 152 -13.76 9.76 -20.87
N ARG A 153 -13.97 10.29 -22.09
CA ARG A 153 -14.50 9.52 -23.22
C ARG A 153 -13.53 8.45 -23.68
N THR A 154 -12.25 8.79 -23.78
CA THR A 154 -11.19 7.84 -24.17
C THR A 154 -11.10 6.69 -23.18
N LEU A 155 -11.07 6.99 -21.88
CA LEU A 155 -11.01 5.98 -20.83
C LEU A 155 -12.25 5.09 -20.80
N ASP A 156 -13.45 5.64 -20.96
CA ASP A 156 -14.67 4.82 -20.97
C ASP A 156 -14.71 3.87 -22.17
N ALA A 157 -14.32 4.34 -23.37
CA ALA A 157 -14.21 3.48 -24.54
C ALA A 157 -13.17 2.36 -24.35
N VAL A 158 -12.03 2.66 -23.72
CA VAL A 158 -11.00 1.68 -23.38
C VAL A 158 -11.52 0.69 -22.33
N ALA A 159 -12.13 1.17 -21.24
CA ALA A 159 -12.67 0.33 -20.17
C ALA A 159 -13.75 -0.63 -20.70
N ILE A 160 -14.67 -0.16 -21.55
CA ILE A 160 -15.67 -1.00 -22.21
C ILE A 160 -15.00 -2.07 -23.09
N THR A 161 -13.97 -1.69 -23.85
CA THR A 161 -13.22 -2.63 -24.71
C THR A 161 -12.53 -3.71 -23.87
N LEU A 162 -11.88 -3.32 -22.78
CA LEU A 162 -11.24 -4.22 -21.83
C LEU A 162 -12.23 -5.22 -21.22
N ARG A 163 -13.38 -4.73 -20.75
CA ARG A 163 -14.43 -5.58 -20.18
C ARG A 163 -14.98 -6.58 -21.20
N LYS A 164 -15.18 -6.18 -22.46
CA LYS A 164 -15.60 -7.09 -23.54
C LYS A 164 -14.59 -8.20 -23.81
N ARG A 165 -13.31 -7.97 -23.52
CA ARG A 165 -12.24 -8.97 -23.62
C ARG A 165 -12.04 -9.79 -22.34
N GLY A 166 -12.86 -9.58 -21.31
CA GLY A 166 -12.75 -10.30 -20.03
C GLY A 166 -11.76 -9.70 -19.04
N PHE A 167 -11.17 -8.53 -19.33
CA PHE A 167 -10.36 -7.81 -18.36
C PHE A 167 -11.22 -7.03 -17.37
N GLU A 168 -10.65 -6.81 -16.19
CA GLU A 168 -11.17 -6.00 -15.13
C GLU A 168 -10.35 -4.69 -15.03
N PRO A 169 -10.78 -3.60 -15.69
CA PRO A 169 -10.10 -2.32 -15.59
C PRO A 169 -10.32 -1.71 -14.20
N VAL A 170 -9.24 -1.30 -13.55
CA VAL A 170 -9.20 -0.66 -12.23
C VAL A 170 -8.51 0.68 -12.38
N LEU A 171 -9.12 1.76 -11.88
CA LEU A 171 -8.48 3.08 -11.88
C LEU A 171 -7.38 3.10 -10.82
N LEU A 172 -6.15 3.43 -11.21
CA LEU A 172 -5.00 3.53 -10.31
C LEU A 172 -4.59 4.98 -10.13
N LEU A 173 -4.54 5.44 -8.88
CA LEU A 173 -4.16 6.80 -8.49
C LEU A 173 -3.21 6.74 -7.30
N GLY A 174 -2.08 7.44 -7.33
CA GLY A 174 -1.13 7.45 -6.22
C GLY A 174 -0.24 8.68 -6.20
N ASP A 175 -0.75 9.84 -5.78
CA ASP A 175 0.07 11.00 -5.46
C ASP A 175 0.16 11.16 -3.92
N PRO A 176 1.36 11.10 -3.30
CA PRO A 176 1.52 11.19 -1.84
C PRO A 176 0.92 12.45 -1.24
N ASP A 177 0.89 13.54 -2.01
CA ASP A 177 0.38 14.83 -1.54
C ASP A 177 -1.10 14.70 -1.14
N TRP A 178 -1.88 13.82 -1.78
CA TRP A 178 -3.30 13.61 -1.49
C TRP A 178 -3.60 13.06 -0.09
N MET A 179 -2.61 12.48 0.59
CA MET A 179 -2.79 12.07 1.99
C MET A 179 -2.90 13.27 2.93
N ALA A 180 -2.40 14.45 2.53
CA ALA A 180 -2.51 15.66 3.32
C ALA A 180 -3.92 16.29 3.17
N PRO A 181 -4.51 16.83 4.25
CA PRO A 181 -5.86 17.40 4.22
C PRO A 181 -6.04 18.48 3.14
N GLU A 182 -5.00 19.26 2.85
CA GLU A 182 -5.04 20.40 1.92
C GLU A 182 -5.20 19.95 0.46
N HIS A 183 -4.78 18.72 0.13
CA HIS A 183 -4.79 18.19 -1.24
C HIS A 183 -5.91 17.17 -1.48
N ARG A 184 -6.58 16.69 -0.44
CA ARG A 184 -7.68 15.71 -0.52
C ARG A 184 -8.79 16.11 -1.52
N ALA A 185 -9.14 17.40 -1.55
CA ALA A 185 -10.19 17.90 -2.44
C ALA A 185 -9.84 17.69 -3.93
N SER A 186 -8.55 17.73 -4.30
CA SER A 186 -8.11 17.50 -5.68
C SER A 186 -8.28 16.04 -6.10
N LEU A 187 -7.98 15.08 -5.21
CA LEU A 187 -8.25 13.66 -5.43
C LEU A 187 -9.75 13.41 -5.63
N ILE A 188 -10.59 13.97 -4.76
CA ILE A 188 -12.05 13.85 -4.88
C ILE A 188 -12.55 14.45 -6.22
N ALA A 189 -11.98 15.57 -6.66
CA ALA A 189 -12.33 16.17 -7.95
C ALA A 189 -11.96 15.26 -9.13
N ILE A 190 -10.80 14.58 -9.10
CA ILE A 190 -10.40 13.59 -10.11
C ILE A 190 -11.40 12.42 -10.14
N ILE A 191 -11.73 11.86 -8.98
CA ILE A 191 -12.70 10.75 -8.86
C ILE A 191 -14.07 11.18 -9.42
N SER A 192 -14.54 12.37 -9.06
CA SER A 192 -15.80 12.92 -9.56
C SER A 192 -15.78 13.15 -11.08
N LYS A 193 -14.67 13.65 -11.65
CA LYS A 193 -14.50 13.81 -13.09
C LYS A 193 -14.60 12.48 -13.84
N LEU A 194 -14.04 11.40 -13.27
CA LEU A 194 -13.99 10.09 -13.90
C LEU A 194 -15.20 9.21 -13.59
N LYS A 195 -16.17 9.68 -12.79
CA LYS A 195 -17.31 8.89 -12.29
C LYS A 195 -18.24 8.31 -13.35
N SER A 196 -18.08 8.60 -14.64
CA SER A 196 -18.83 7.95 -15.72
C SER A 196 -18.08 6.76 -16.33
N VAL A 197 -16.76 6.69 -16.18
CA VAL A 197 -15.89 5.67 -16.79
C VAL A 197 -16.07 4.29 -16.17
N SER A 198 -16.34 3.28 -16.99
CA SER A 198 -16.70 1.91 -16.59
C SER A 198 -15.57 1.06 -15.94
N PHE A 199 -14.85 1.62 -14.96
CA PHE A 199 -13.93 0.90 -14.08
C PHE A 199 -14.67 -0.03 -13.12
N SER A 200 -13.96 -1.05 -12.64
CA SER A 200 -14.48 -2.07 -11.72
C SER A 200 -14.14 -1.76 -10.26
N ALA A 201 -13.08 -0.99 -10.04
CA ALA A 201 -12.62 -0.52 -8.73
C ALA A 201 -11.81 0.77 -8.87
N LEU A 202 -11.63 1.47 -7.75
CA LEU A 202 -10.63 2.53 -7.57
C LEU A 202 -9.52 1.97 -6.66
N HIS A 203 -8.29 1.94 -7.13
CA HIS A 203 -7.12 1.53 -6.37
C HIS A 203 -6.24 2.74 -6.06
N LEU A 204 -5.96 2.96 -4.78
CA LEU A 204 -5.13 4.04 -4.29
C LEU A 204 -3.77 3.51 -3.86
N ASP A 205 -2.72 3.99 -4.53
CA ASP A 205 -1.33 3.77 -4.13
C ASP A 205 -0.85 4.95 -3.28
N LEU A 206 -1.34 4.99 -2.04
CA LEU A 206 -1.05 6.04 -1.07
C LEU A 206 -0.31 5.42 0.12
N GLU A 207 1.01 5.46 0.03
CA GLU A 207 1.95 4.89 0.98
C GLU A 207 2.37 5.93 2.04
N VAL A 208 1.99 5.74 3.31
CA VAL A 208 2.14 6.76 4.38
C VAL A 208 3.59 7.17 4.66
N GLU A 209 4.52 6.26 4.38
CA GLU A 209 5.98 6.35 4.39
C GLU A 209 6.54 7.32 3.34
N GLN A 210 5.82 7.57 2.25
CA GLN A 210 6.19 8.60 1.27
C GLN A 210 6.15 10.02 1.86
N ARG A 211 5.48 10.20 3.02
CA ARG A 211 5.47 11.47 3.78
C ARG A 211 6.51 11.53 4.89
N GLY A 212 7.49 10.63 4.85
CA GLY A 212 8.67 10.63 5.70
C GLY A 212 8.70 9.50 6.73
N TRP A 213 9.92 9.15 7.15
CA TRP A 213 10.19 8.12 8.15
C TRP A 213 10.97 8.72 9.34
N PRO A 214 10.66 8.35 10.60
CA PRO A 214 9.58 7.45 11.03
C PRO A 214 8.20 8.07 10.78
N VAL A 215 7.21 7.23 10.43
CA VAL A 215 5.85 7.70 10.12
C VAL A 215 5.14 8.19 11.39
N PRO A 216 4.77 9.48 11.48
CA PRO A 216 4.01 9.99 12.61
C PRO A 216 2.59 9.43 12.64
N ALA A 217 2.04 9.18 13.83
CA ALA A 217 0.64 8.78 14.03
C ALA A 217 -0.37 9.71 13.31
N LYS A 218 -0.04 11.01 13.25
CA LYS A 218 -0.82 12.01 12.50
C LYS A 218 -0.93 11.67 11.01
N HIS A 219 0.15 11.25 10.35
CA HIS A 219 0.12 10.92 8.92
C HIS A 219 -0.76 9.69 8.64
N VAL A 220 -0.70 8.68 9.52
CA VAL A 220 -1.58 7.51 9.42
C VAL A 220 -3.05 7.92 9.58
N ARG A 221 -3.36 8.83 10.52
CA ARG A 221 -4.72 9.36 10.68
C ARG A 221 -5.20 10.15 9.47
N GLU A 222 -4.36 11.04 8.94
CA GLU A 222 -4.68 11.82 7.74
C GLU A 222 -4.91 10.94 6.51
N TRP A 223 -4.15 9.85 6.38
CA TRP A 223 -4.35 8.83 5.36
C TRP A 223 -5.69 8.11 5.54
N LEU A 224 -6.01 7.59 6.73
CA LEU A 224 -7.30 6.96 7.03
C LEU A 224 -8.48 7.90 6.77
N ASP A 225 -8.36 9.17 7.18
CA ASP A 225 -9.37 10.19 6.89
C ASP A 225 -9.52 10.39 5.38
N THR A 226 -8.44 10.45 4.62
CA THR A 226 -8.47 10.56 3.17
C THR A 226 -9.16 9.36 2.52
N LEU A 227 -8.84 8.13 2.94
CA LEU A 227 -9.50 6.91 2.47
C LEU A 227 -11.01 6.93 2.75
N LYS A 228 -11.42 7.37 3.94
CA LYS A 228 -12.84 7.52 4.31
C LYS A 228 -13.58 8.49 3.38
N HIS A 229 -12.98 9.64 3.08
CA HIS A 229 -13.59 10.63 2.20
C HIS A 229 -13.64 10.15 0.74
N VAL A 230 -12.60 9.45 0.29
CA VAL A 230 -12.58 8.84 -1.05
C VAL A 230 -13.64 7.76 -1.16
N ALA A 231 -13.77 6.87 -0.18
CA ALA A 231 -14.80 5.84 -0.17
C ALA A 231 -16.22 6.44 -0.21
N ALA A 232 -16.46 7.54 0.50
CA ALA A 232 -17.74 8.24 0.46
C ALA A 232 -18.03 8.93 -0.89
N ALA A 233 -17.00 9.35 -1.63
CA ALA A 233 -17.14 10.03 -2.92
C ALA A 233 -17.08 9.07 -4.13
N SER A 234 -16.52 7.87 -3.95
CA SER A 234 -16.31 6.89 -5.01
C SER A 234 -17.58 6.09 -5.27
N ARG A 235 -17.91 5.91 -6.55
CA ARG A 235 -18.95 4.95 -6.97
C ARG A 235 -18.42 3.52 -7.11
N TRP A 236 -17.09 3.35 -7.09
CA TRP A 236 -16.43 2.07 -7.23
C TRP A 236 -15.94 1.61 -5.86
N PRO A 237 -15.85 0.29 -5.63
CA PRO A 237 -15.13 -0.25 -4.48
C PRO A 237 -13.72 0.35 -4.39
N VAL A 238 -13.36 0.86 -3.20
CA VAL A 238 -12.03 1.43 -2.96
C VAL A 238 -11.10 0.32 -2.50
N GLU A 239 -9.95 0.24 -3.13
CA GLU A 239 -8.85 -0.68 -2.86
C GLU A 239 -7.59 0.14 -2.60
N ILE A 240 -6.64 -0.41 -1.84
CA ILE A 240 -5.36 0.25 -1.57
C ILE A 240 -4.20 -0.71 -1.80
N SER A 241 -3.03 -0.19 -2.14
CA SER A 241 -1.75 -0.84 -1.87
C SER A 241 -1.19 -0.29 -0.57
N SER A 242 -0.48 -1.13 0.18
CA SER A 242 0.18 -0.71 1.41
C SER A 242 1.32 -1.65 1.76
N HIS A 243 2.38 -1.07 2.34
CA HIS A 243 3.48 -1.84 2.89
C HIS A 243 2.97 -2.82 3.98
N TYR A 244 3.33 -4.10 3.84
CA TYR A 244 2.78 -5.19 4.68
C TYR A 244 2.98 -5.02 6.19
N ARG A 245 4.07 -4.36 6.61
CA ARG A 245 4.37 -4.04 8.01
C ARG A 245 3.23 -3.34 8.74
N TRP A 246 2.42 -2.51 8.09
CA TRP A 246 1.24 -1.89 8.74
C TRP A 246 0.20 -2.91 9.22
N PHE A 247 0.31 -4.15 8.76
CA PHE A 247 -0.55 -5.27 9.11
C PHE A 247 0.15 -6.31 10.00
N THR A 248 1.41 -6.10 10.37
CA THR A 248 2.14 -6.97 11.31
C THR A 248 1.99 -6.50 12.75
N GLU A 249 2.36 -7.35 13.71
CA GLU A 249 2.30 -7.04 15.14
C GLU A 249 3.23 -5.88 15.55
N GLU A 250 4.39 -5.77 14.92
CA GLU A 250 5.44 -4.81 15.27
C GLU A 250 5.07 -3.35 14.97
N MET A 251 4.19 -3.14 13.98
CA MET A 251 3.91 -1.84 13.37
C MET A 251 2.41 -1.51 13.37
N GLY A 252 1.58 -2.34 14.04
CA GLY A 252 0.18 -2.06 14.34
C GLY A 252 -0.01 -0.94 15.37
N GLY A 253 0.75 0.15 15.21
CA GLY A 253 0.78 1.31 16.09
C GLY A 253 -0.57 2.04 16.16
N PHE A 254 -0.57 3.19 16.82
CA PHE A 254 -1.75 4.03 16.94
C PHE A 254 -1.69 5.18 15.92
N PRO A 255 -2.69 5.35 15.04
CA PRO A 255 -3.92 4.56 14.87
C PRO A 255 -3.71 3.17 14.25
N CYS A 256 -4.55 2.20 14.63
CA CYS A 256 -4.55 0.85 14.06
C CYS A 256 -5.20 0.87 12.67
N ALA A 257 -4.39 1.00 11.62
CA ALA A 257 -4.89 1.02 10.26
C ALA A 257 -5.74 -0.22 9.90
N PRO A 258 -5.28 -1.48 10.10
CA PRO A 258 -6.08 -2.66 9.74
C PRO A 258 -7.44 -2.74 10.46
N CYS A 259 -7.53 -2.18 11.67
CA CYS A 259 -8.77 -2.16 12.45
C CYS A 259 -9.84 -1.24 11.82
N GLU A 260 -9.42 -0.14 11.21
CA GLU A 260 -10.34 0.91 10.72
C GLU A 260 -10.73 0.71 9.26
N LEU A 261 -9.83 0.16 8.43
CA LEU A 261 -9.98 0.05 6.97
C LEU A 261 -11.38 -0.48 6.51
N PRO A 262 -11.92 -1.59 7.03
CA PRO A 262 -13.24 -2.07 6.60
C PRO A 262 -14.36 -1.07 6.91
N SER A 263 -14.33 -0.46 8.09
CA SER A 263 -15.36 0.47 8.56
C SER A 263 -15.38 1.80 7.80
N ILE A 264 -14.26 2.19 7.22
CA ILE A 264 -14.15 3.40 6.40
C ILE A 264 -14.38 3.13 4.90
N GLY A 265 -14.80 1.91 4.54
CA GLY A 265 -15.21 1.56 3.18
C GLY A 265 -14.08 1.07 2.26
N VAL A 266 -12.92 0.71 2.81
CA VAL A 266 -11.87 0.04 2.02
C VAL A 266 -12.23 -1.44 1.85
N SER A 267 -12.41 -1.84 0.60
CA SER A 267 -12.89 -3.17 0.21
C SER A 267 -11.78 -4.21 0.05
N LYS A 268 -10.53 -3.78 -0.18
CA LYS A 268 -9.40 -4.67 -0.45
C LYS A 268 -8.05 -3.98 -0.23
N VAL A 269 -7.07 -4.75 0.21
CA VAL A 269 -5.67 -4.32 0.38
C VAL A 269 -4.74 -5.23 -0.42
N SER A 270 -3.96 -4.66 -1.34
CA SER A 270 -2.84 -5.33 -1.99
C SER A 270 -1.58 -5.13 -1.13
N LEU A 271 -1.13 -6.20 -0.47
CA LEU A 271 0.04 -6.19 0.40
C LEU A 271 1.32 -6.15 -0.43
N MET A 272 2.04 -5.05 -0.37
CA MET A 272 3.36 -4.92 -1.02
C MET A 272 4.38 -5.69 -0.20
N ILE A 273 4.75 -6.89 -0.67
CA ILE A 273 5.75 -7.76 -0.03
C ILE A 273 6.83 -8.08 -1.06
N TYR A 274 7.74 -7.14 -1.31
CA TYR A 274 8.75 -7.32 -2.36
C TYR A 274 9.86 -8.23 -1.87
N THR A 275 9.84 -9.45 -2.38
CA THR A 275 10.87 -10.46 -2.14
C THR A 275 10.84 -11.49 -3.26
N ARG A 276 12.01 -11.95 -3.69
CA ARG A 276 12.18 -13.06 -4.63
C ARG A 276 12.01 -14.44 -3.95
N SER A 277 11.65 -14.47 -2.67
CA SER A 277 11.30 -15.70 -1.94
C SER A 277 9.79 -15.86 -1.88
N ALA A 278 9.23 -16.71 -2.76
CA ALA A 278 7.79 -16.99 -2.76
C ALA A 278 7.30 -17.58 -1.43
N GLU A 279 8.13 -18.42 -0.78
CA GLU A 279 7.87 -18.94 0.55
C GLU A 279 7.74 -17.81 1.59
N ARG A 280 8.68 -16.85 1.59
CA ARG A 280 8.64 -15.72 2.53
C ARG A 280 7.42 -14.84 2.30
N SER A 281 7.10 -14.51 1.05
CA SER A 281 5.91 -13.69 0.77
C SER A 281 4.63 -14.41 1.16
N ALA A 282 4.51 -15.71 0.87
CA ALA A 282 3.38 -16.51 1.31
C ALA A 282 3.25 -16.53 2.84
N GLN A 283 4.31 -16.87 3.57
CA GLN A 283 4.30 -16.92 5.04
C GLN A 283 3.89 -15.60 5.68
N LEU A 284 4.35 -14.46 5.14
CA LEU A 284 3.96 -13.15 5.63
C LEU A 284 2.48 -12.87 5.36
N THR A 285 2.00 -13.15 4.14
CA THR A 285 0.59 -12.98 3.79
C THR A 285 -0.32 -13.87 4.63
N GLU A 286 0.04 -15.14 4.85
CA GLU A 286 -0.72 -16.07 5.69
C GLU A 286 -0.93 -15.52 7.10
N LYS A 287 0.16 -15.10 7.74
CA LYS A 287 0.13 -14.53 9.10
C LYS A 287 -0.74 -13.28 9.16
N ILE A 288 -0.63 -12.40 8.15
CA ILE A 288 -1.42 -11.17 8.06
C ILE A 288 -2.91 -11.47 7.86
N ALA A 289 -3.25 -12.36 6.91
CA ALA A 289 -4.63 -12.72 6.60
C ALA A 289 -5.33 -13.39 7.78
N GLN A 290 -4.64 -14.29 8.49
CA GLN A 290 -5.16 -14.93 9.69
C GLN A 290 -5.39 -13.95 10.83
N ARG A 291 -4.52 -12.93 10.97
CA ARG A 291 -4.64 -11.91 12.01
C ARG A 291 -5.81 -10.94 11.75
N TRP A 292 -6.07 -10.62 10.49
CA TRP A 292 -7.06 -9.62 10.09
C TRP A 292 -8.15 -10.20 9.17
N PRO A 293 -8.98 -11.14 9.66
CA PRO A 293 -9.95 -11.86 8.83
C PRO A 293 -11.05 -10.97 8.25
N ALA A 294 -11.27 -9.78 8.82
CA ALA A 294 -12.22 -8.79 8.31
C ALA A 294 -11.67 -7.97 7.12
N VAL A 295 -10.37 -8.05 6.84
CA VAL A 295 -9.72 -7.34 5.73
C VAL A 295 -9.50 -8.32 4.57
N ARG A 296 -9.92 -7.93 3.37
CA ARG A 296 -9.68 -8.74 2.17
C ARG A 296 -8.32 -8.39 1.57
N PHE A 297 -7.50 -9.40 1.32
CA PHE A 297 -6.13 -9.21 0.87
C PHE A 297 -5.89 -9.70 -0.56
N ARG A 298 -4.90 -9.08 -1.20
CA ARG A 298 -4.15 -9.59 -2.35
C ARG A 298 -2.66 -9.48 -2.03
N LEU A 299 -1.84 -10.23 -2.76
CA LEU A 299 -0.39 -10.11 -2.68
C LEU A 299 0.11 -9.26 -3.85
N ALA A 300 0.88 -8.22 -3.59
CA ALA A 300 1.63 -7.50 -4.62
C ALA A 300 3.09 -7.96 -4.64
N GLN A 301 3.63 -8.20 -5.84
CA GLN A 301 5.02 -8.56 -6.10
C GLN A 301 5.60 -7.64 -7.17
N SER A 302 6.88 -7.29 -7.04
CA SER A 302 7.56 -6.48 -8.05
C SER A 302 8.31 -7.34 -9.07
N ILE A 303 8.35 -6.85 -10.31
CA ILE A 303 9.14 -7.29 -11.47
C ILE A 303 9.95 -6.11 -12.03
N GLU A 304 9.96 -4.97 -11.34
CA GLU A 304 10.73 -3.80 -11.68
C GLU A 304 12.24 -4.09 -11.62
N PRO A 305 13.01 -3.82 -12.70
CA PRO A 305 14.43 -4.14 -12.74
C PRO A 305 15.30 -3.23 -11.87
N GLN A 306 14.77 -2.10 -11.41
CA GLN A 306 15.50 -1.13 -10.58
C GLN A 306 15.66 -1.55 -9.11
N LEU A 307 14.84 -2.48 -8.62
CA LEU A 307 14.93 -2.94 -7.23
C LEU A 307 16.11 -3.88 -7.03
N ALA A 308 16.48 -4.12 -5.76
CA ALA A 308 17.49 -5.12 -5.44
C ALA A 308 17.06 -6.51 -5.94
N PRO A 309 17.98 -7.37 -6.44
CA PRO A 309 17.64 -8.68 -6.99
C PRO A 309 16.81 -9.58 -6.05
N GLU A 310 16.96 -9.40 -4.75
CA GLU A 310 16.22 -10.09 -3.69
C GLU A 310 14.79 -9.56 -3.47
N GLU A 311 14.43 -8.41 -4.03
CA GLU A 311 13.13 -7.73 -3.89
C GLU A 311 12.29 -7.80 -5.19
N THR A 312 12.90 -8.13 -6.31
CA THR A 312 12.23 -8.17 -7.62
C THR A 312 12.29 -9.52 -8.30
N TRP A 313 11.22 -9.83 -9.02
CA TRP A 313 11.14 -10.91 -10.01
C TRP A 313 11.58 -10.46 -11.40
N GLY A 314 12.16 -9.26 -11.54
CA GLY A 314 12.72 -8.74 -12.78
C GLY A 314 13.64 -9.74 -13.46
N GLY A 315 13.53 -9.83 -14.79
CA GLY A 315 14.26 -10.78 -15.63
C GLY A 315 13.85 -12.26 -15.47
N ALA A 316 12.88 -12.60 -14.63
CA ALA A 316 12.36 -13.96 -14.56
C ALA A 316 11.59 -14.34 -15.83
N ALA A 317 11.76 -15.58 -16.28
CA ALA A 317 10.97 -16.12 -17.36
C ALA A 317 9.48 -16.24 -16.97
N GLN A 318 8.59 -16.11 -17.94
CA GLN A 318 7.14 -16.21 -17.72
C GLN A 318 6.73 -17.53 -17.03
N ALA A 319 7.37 -18.64 -17.40
CA ALA A 319 7.13 -19.94 -16.79
C ALA A 319 7.42 -19.95 -15.29
N LEU A 320 8.50 -19.28 -14.85
CA LEU A 320 8.82 -19.17 -13.43
C LEU A 320 7.76 -18.34 -12.69
N LEU A 321 7.31 -17.23 -13.27
CA LEU A 321 6.24 -16.42 -12.66
C LEU A 321 4.91 -17.20 -12.53
N GLN A 322 4.59 -18.05 -13.51
CA GLN A 322 3.41 -18.92 -13.48
C GLN A 322 3.53 -20.04 -12.43
N GLU A 323 4.73 -20.56 -12.22
CA GLU A 323 5.01 -21.50 -11.14
C GLU A 323 4.78 -20.85 -9.78
N GLN A 324 5.32 -19.64 -9.56
CA GLN A 324 5.13 -18.92 -8.30
C GLN A 324 3.66 -18.52 -8.07
N ASP A 325 2.96 -18.09 -9.11
CA ASP A 325 1.51 -17.85 -9.07
C ASP A 325 0.73 -19.09 -8.62
N SER A 326 1.07 -20.26 -9.16
CA SER A 326 0.45 -21.53 -8.77
C SER A 326 0.73 -21.89 -7.32
N PHE A 327 1.97 -21.66 -6.86
CA PHE A 327 2.36 -21.83 -5.46
C PHE A 327 1.58 -20.91 -4.53
N TRP A 328 1.54 -19.60 -4.81
CA TRP A 328 0.79 -18.64 -4.00
C TRP A 328 -0.70 -18.92 -4.01
N ARG A 329 -1.29 -19.30 -5.15
CA ARG A 329 -2.70 -19.67 -5.22
C ARG A 329 -3.03 -20.83 -4.28
N ALA A 330 -2.28 -21.92 -4.37
CA ALA A 330 -2.52 -23.12 -3.56
C ALA A 330 -2.46 -22.82 -2.05
N ARG A 331 -1.59 -21.88 -1.67
CA ARG A 331 -1.31 -21.55 -0.28
C ARG A 331 -2.21 -20.45 0.30
N LEU A 332 -2.52 -19.43 -0.49
CA LEU A 332 -3.17 -18.20 -0.02
C LEU A 332 -4.67 -18.16 -0.33
N GLN A 333 -5.14 -18.82 -1.40
CA GLN A 333 -6.56 -18.85 -1.73
C GLN A 333 -7.45 -19.45 -0.61
N PRO A 334 -7.02 -20.51 0.13
CA PRO A 334 -7.79 -21.01 1.27
C PRO A 334 -7.98 -20.00 2.41
N LEU A 335 -7.17 -18.94 2.46
CA LEU A 335 -7.27 -17.84 3.43
C LEU A 335 -8.03 -16.62 2.87
N ALA A 336 -8.83 -16.82 1.81
CA ALA A 336 -9.57 -15.77 1.12
C ALA A 336 -8.69 -14.63 0.56
N VAL A 337 -7.42 -14.92 0.25
CA VAL A 337 -6.57 -14.00 -0.52
C VAL A 337 -6.98 -14.08 -1.98
N GLY A 338 -7.39 -12.95 -2.56
CA GLY A 338 -8.06 -12.92 -3.86
C GLY A 338 -7.15 -13.04 -5.07
N GLY A 339 -5.82 -13.04 -4.89
CA GLY A 339 -4.87 -13.17 -5.99
C GLY A 339 -3.55 -12.42 -5.82
N ILE A 340 -2.82 -12.35 -6.93
CA ILE A 340 -1.51 -11.71 -7.06
C ILE A 340 -1.61 -10.49 -7.99
N ASP A 341 -0.89 -9.42 -7.68
CA ASP A 341 -0.72 -8.24 -8.51
C ASP A 341 0.76 -7.99 -8.79
N TRP A 342 1.12 -7.83 -10.06
CA TRP A 342 2.49 -7.60 -10.50
C TRP A 342 2.76 -6.11 -10.75
N GLN A 343 3.86 -5.60 -10.20
CA GLN A 343 4.35 -4.24 -10.44
C GLN A 343 5.69 -4.31 -11.17
N GLU A 344 5.85 -3.96 -12.43
CA GLU A 344 4.96 -3.25 -13.35
C GLU A 344 4.87 -3.91 -14.74
N TRP A 345 3.78 -3.62 -15.46
CA TRP A 345 3.44 -4.23 -16.75
C TRP A 345 4.53 -4.11 -17.81
N GLU A 346 5.25 -2.99 -17.86
CA GLU A 346 6.27 -2.73 -18.87
C GLU A 346 7.35 -3.83 -18.92
N TYR A 347 7.67 -4.40 -17.77
CA TYR A 347 8.68 -5.45 -17.61
C TYR A 347 8.08 -6.85 -17.49
N TYR A 348 6.76 -7.02 -17.62
CA TYR A 348 6.13 -8.33 -17.50
C TYR A 348 6.45 -9.19 -18.72
N PRO A 349 6.93 -10.44 -18.56
CA PRO A 349 7.29 -11.28 -19.68
C PRO A 349 6.05 -11.74 -20.45
N THR A 350 5.96 -11.37 -21.72
CA THR A 350 4.80 -11.63 -22.61
C THR A 350 5.03 -12.74 -23.63
N GLY A 351 6.13 -13.50 -23.50
CA GLY A 351 6.46 -14.60 -24.40
C GLY A 351 6.99 -14.11 -25.75
N GLN A 352 8.19 -13.51 -25.74
CA GLN A 352 9.10 -13.38 -26.89
C GLN A 352 10.48 -12.97 -26.35
N GLN A 353 11.16 -13.91 -25.70
CA GLN A 353 12.62 -13.87 -25.64
C GLN A 353 13.08 -15.09 -26.42
N LEU A 354 13.35 -14.85 -27.71
CA LEU A 354 14.11 -15.77 -28.55
C LEU A 354 15.58 -15.70 -28.17
#